data_AF-A0A1B6LC82-F1
#
_entry.id   AF-A0A1B6LC82-F1
#
_cell.length_a   1.000
_cell.length_b   1.000
_cell.length_c   1.000
_cell.angle_alpha   90.00
_cell.angle_beta   90.00
_cell.angle_gamma   90.00
#
_symmetry.space_group_name_H-M   'P 1'
#
loop_
_entity.id
_entity.type
_entity.pdbx_description
1 polymer ?
#
loop_
_entity_poly.entity_id
_entity_poly.type
_entity_poly.pdbx_seq_one_letter_code
_entity_poly.pdbx_strand_id
1 'polypeptide(L)'
;MGVHGLWKLIETAGKPVPVETLENKVLAVDVSIWLHQLMKGYQNPSGSSVSNAYLLGLFTRVCKLLFTKVKPVFVFDGGVPQLKKKTIAARQQQKNKAAQASEKLREQLLKNLLKQKAVSQVLEEIRGQASPKKKAPDMFELPPLPEAEESA
;
A
#
# COMPACT_ATOMS: atom_id res chain seq x y z
N MET A 1 11.78 7.83 12.48
CA MET A 1 13.11 7.82 13.13
C MET A 1 13.48 9.28 13.27
N GLY A 2 14.03 9.70 14.40
CA GLY A 2 14.22 11.12 14.71
C GLY A 2 13.10 11.71 15.57
N VAL A 3 13.10 13.03 15.71
CA VAL A 3 12.18 13.78 16.56
C VAL A 3 10.82 13.93 15.88
N HIS A 4 9.73 13.61 16.59
CA HIS A 4 8.37 13.74 16.07
C HIS A 4 8.00 15.22 15.87
N GLY A 5 7.45 15.57 14.70
CA GLY A 5 6.97 16.92 14.40
C GLY A 5 8.04 17.95 14.05
N LEU A 6 9.33 17.63 14.20
CA LEU A 6 10.42 18.59 13.99
C LEU A 6 10.43 19.20 12.58
N TRP A 7 10.26 18.37 11.54
CA TRP A 7 10.27 18.83 10.14
C TRP A 7 9.17 19.85 9.85
N LYS A 8 7.97 19.67 10.41
CA LYS A 8 6.84 20.62 10.25
C LYS A 8 7.12 21.95 10.92
N LEU A 9 7.88 21.94 12.02
CA LEU A 9 8.25 23.15 12.75
C LEU A 9 9.30 23.99 12.01
N ILE A 10 10.28 23.33 11.39
CA ILE A 10 11.42 24.00 10.72
C ILE A 10 11.23 24.22 9.22
N GLU A 11 10.06 23.87 8.67
CA GLU A 11 9.76 23.94 7.24
C GLU A 11 10.00 25.33 6.67
N THR A 12 9.65 26.39 7.42
CA THR A 12 9.85 27.79 7.02
C THR A 12 11.32 28.22 6.95
N ALA A 13 12.21 27.51 7.64
CA ALA A 13 13.65 27.77 7.63
C ALA A 13 14.39 26.95 6.55
N GLY A 14 13.72 26.00 5.90
CA GLY A 14 14.31 25.15 4.88
C GLY A 14 14.61 25.93 3.59
N LYS A 15 15.82 25.78 3.05
CA LYS A 15 16.19 26.31 1.73
C LYS A 15 16.30 25.16 0.73
N PRO A 16 15.57 25.18 -0.41
CA PRO A 16 15.75 24.18 -1.46
C PRO A 16 17.12 24.39 -2.10
N VAL A 17 17.90 23.32 -2.19
CA VAL A 17 19.24 23.34 -2.79
C VAL A 17 19.28 22.32 -3.93
N PRO A 18 19.57 22.75 -5.18
CA PRO A 18 19.67 21.84 -6.31
C PRO A 18 20.92 20.95 -6.17
N VAL A 19 20.84 19.71 -6.63
CA VAL A 19 21.87 18.68 -6.38
C VAL A 19 23.18 19.02 -7.08
N GLU A 20 23.11 19.77 -8.17
CA GLU A 20 24.23 20.27 -8.97
C GLU A 20 25.17 21.17 -8.13
N THR A 21 24.64 21.89 -7.14
CA THR A 21 25.47 22.74 -6.26
C THR A 21 26.30 21.95 -5.25
N LEU A 22 26.11 20.63 -5.18
CA LEU A 22 26.85 19.72 -4.33
C LEU A 22 28.04 19.08 -5.07
N GLU A 23 28.31 19.46 -6.32
CA GLU A 23 29.43 18.95 -7.11
C GLU A 23 30.76 19.11 -6.36
N ASN A 24 31.59 18.06 -6.38
CA ASN A 24 32.89 17.97 -5.72
C ASN A 24 32.88 18.11 -4.19
N LYS A 25 31.71 18.18 -3.55
CA LYS A 25 31.61 18.21 -2.08
C LYS A 25 31.72 16.80 -1.50
N VAL A 26 32.29 16.74 -0.31
CA VAL A 26 32.31 15.54 0.52
C VAL A 26 31.03 15.52 1.36
N LEU A 27 30.23 14.48 1.22
CA LEU A 27 28.96 14.35 1.93
C LEU A 27 28.96 13.11 2.82
N ALA A 28 28.75 13.31 4.12
CA ALA A 28 28.51 12.21 5.04
C ALA A 28 27.09 11.67 4.83
N VAL A 29 26.99 10.37 4.56
CA VAL A 29 25.73 9.68 4.32
C VAL A 29 25.50 8.66 5.44
N ASP A 30 24.43 8.85 6.19
CA ASP A 30 23.96 7.84 7.15
C ASP A 30 23.38 6.65 6.37
N VAL A 31 24.09 5.52 6.41
CA VAL A 31 23.68 4.29 5.71
C VAL A 31 22.68 3.50 6.53
N SER A 32 22.73 3.58 7.86
CA SER A 32 21.81 2.88 8.75
C SER A 32 20.36 3.32 8.51
N ILE A 33 20.13 4.62 8.30
CA ILE A 33 18.81 5.13 7.93
C ILE A 33 18.41 4.73 6.51
N TRP A 34 19.33 4.75 5.55
CA TRP A 34 19.06 4.32 4.18
C TRP A 34 18.63 2.86 4.12
N LEU A 35 19.36 1.95 4.76
CA LEU A 35 19.02 0.53 4.82
C LEU A 35 17.61 0.32 5.40
N HIS A 36 17.31 0.94 6.54
CA HIS A 36 15.98 0.83 7.15
C HIS A 36 14.85 1.37 6.24
N GLN A 37 15.10 2.48 5.52
CA GLN A 37 14.12 3.03 4.57
C GLN A 37 13.94 2.11 3.36
N LEU A 38 15.04 1.61 2.79
CA LEU A 38 15.01 0.77 1.60
C LEU A 38 14.32 -0.57 1.87
N MET A 39 14.65 -1.22 2.99
CA MET A 39 14.00 -2.47 3.40
C MET A 39 12.48 -2.34 3.60
N LYS A 40 12.00 -1.16 4.02
CA LYS A 40 10.56 -0.92 4.23
C LYS A 40 9.85 -0.34 3.02
N GLY A 41 10.56 0.42 2.20
CA GLY A 41 10.01 1.17 1.07
C GLY A 41 9.94 0.37 -0.22
N TYR A 42 10.84 -0.59 -0.44
CA TYR A 42 10.80 -1.45 -1.62
C TYR A 42 9.91 -2.68 -1.35
N GLN A 43 8.62 -2.48 -1.53
CA GLN A 43 7.62 -3.54 -1.50
C GLN A 43 7.04 -3.73 -2.90
N ASN A 44 6.79 -4.98 -3.28
CA ASN A 44 6.06 -5.28 -4.50
C ASN A 44 4.61 -4.75 -4.39
N PRO A 45 3.89 -4.60 -5.51
CA PRO A 45 2.45 -4.29 -5.50
C PRO A 45 1.61 -5.26 -4.67
N SER A 46 2.09 -6.49 -4.51
CA SER A 46 1.50 -7.53 -3.65
C SER A 46 1.83 -7.37 -2.15
N GLY A 47 2.61 -6.37 -1.76
CA GLY A 47 3.05 -6.12 -0.37
C GLY A 47 4.18 -7.02 0.13
N SER A 48 4.68 -7.96 -0.69
CA SER A 48 5.84 -8.79 -0.35
C SER A 48 7.14 -7.99 -0.44
N SER A 49 8.05 -8.16 0.52
CA SER A 49 9.39 -7.58 0.44
C SER A 49 10.16 -8.14 -0.76
N VAL A 50 10.79 -7.26 -1.54
CA VAL A 50 11.67 -7.69 -2.63
C VAL A 50 12.97 -8.24 -2.03
N SER A 51 13.42 -9.40 -2.49
CA SER A 51 14.72 -9.94 -2.08
C SER A 51 15.84 -8.99 -2.54
N ASN A 52 16.82 -8.72 -1.67
CA ASN A 52 17.96 -7.84 -1.96
C ASN A 52 17.61 -6.39 -2.37
N ALA A 53 16.40 -5.91 -2.07
CA ALA A 53 15.97 -4.56 -2.45
C ALA A 53 16.88 -3.46 -1.90
N TYR A 54 17.48 -3.69 -0.73
CA TYR A 54 18.41 -2.77 -0.11
C TYR A 54 19.68 -2.59 -0.94
N LEU A 55 20.20 -3.63 -1.59
CA LEU A 55 21.37 -3.54 -2.47
C LEU A 55 21.06 -2.71 -3.71
N LEU A 56 19.94 -2.99 -4.37
CA LEU A 56 19.52 -2.26 -5.55
C LEU A 56 19.33 -0.76 -5.24
N GLY A 57 18.59 -0.47 -4.17
CA GLY A 57 18.33 0.91 -3.76
C GLY A 57 19.58 1.68 -3.32
N LEU A 58 20.51 1.01 -2.62
CA LEU A 58 21.80 1.61 -2.30
C LEU A 58 22.62 1.88 -3.56
N PHE A 59 22.75 0.88 -4.43
CA PHE A 59 23.51 0.98 -5.67
C PHE A 59 23.05 2.17 -6.52
N THR A 60 21.74 2.28 -6.80
CA THR A 60 21.21 3.40 -7.59
C THR A 60 21.46 4.76 -6.93
N ARG A 61 21.34 4.86 -5.59
CA ARG A 61 21.62 6.12 -4.87
C ARG A 61 23.09 6.50 -4.93
N VAL A 62 23.99 5.53 -4.79
CA VAL A 62 25.44 5.77 -4.90
C VAL A 62 25.79 6.20 -6.32
N CYS A 63 25.27 5.51 -7.34
CA CYS A 63 25.45 5.91 -8.74
C CYS A 63 24.99 7.36 -8.98
N LYS A 64 23.84 7.76 -8.41
CA LYS A 64 23.35 9.14 -8.53
C LYS A 64 24.30 10.16 -7.89
N LEU A 65 24.84 9.87 -6.71
CA LEU A 65 25.81 10.77 -6.05
C LEU A 65 27.10 10.90 -6.85
N LEU A 66 27.63 9.77 -7.34
CA LEU A 66 28.85 9.75 -8.16
C LEU A 66 28.64 10.46 -9.51
N PHE A 67 27.47 10.33 -10.11
CA PHE A 67 27.10 11.07 -11.33
C PHE A 67 27.20 12.59 -11.12
N THR A 68 26.78 13.08 -9.95
CA THR A 68 26.92 14.49 -9.57
C THR A 68 28.31 14.87 -9.04
N LYS A 69 29.32 14.00 -9.20
CA LYS A 69 30.70 14.14 -8.68
C LYS A 69 30.77 14.45 -7.18
N VAL A 70 29.78 14.00 -6.41
CA VAL A 70 29.84 14.04 -4.95
C VAL A 70 30.75 12.92 -4.47
N LYS A 71 31.52 13.18 -3.42
CA LYS A 71 32.32 12.16 -2.73
C LYS A 71 31.59 11.70 -1.45
N PRO A 72 30.80 10.59 -1.50
CA PRO A 72 30.08 10.13 -0.33
C PRO A 72 31.03 9.48 0.69
N VAL A 73 30.85 9.82 1.96
CA VAL A 73 31.47 9.14 3.11
C VAL A 73 30.37 8.41 3.86
N PHE A 74 30.40 7.08 3.82
CA PHE A 74 29.39 6.27 4.47
C PHE A 74 29.63 6.18 5.97
N VAL A 75 28.61 6.56 6.74
CA VAL A 75 28.61 6.50 8.20
C VAL A 75 27.60 5.45 8.62
N PHE A 76 28.07 4.50 9.42
CA PHE A 76 27.23 3.47 10.03
C PHE A 76 27.07 3.75 11.52
N ASP A 77 25.84 3.63 12.01
CA ASP A 77 25.58 3.60 13.45
C ASP A 77 26.36 2.44 14.09
N GLY A 78 27.02 2.73 15.20
CA GLY A 78 27.62 1.71 16.06
C GLY A 78 26.61 1.08 17.03
N GLY A 79 27.08 0.75 18.22
CA GLY A 79 26.23 0.21 19.29
C GLY A 79 25.10 1.15 19.71
N VAL A 80 23.96 0.58 20.09
CA VAL A 80 22.80 1.34 20.56
C VAL A 80 23.04 1.89 21.98
N PRO A 81 22.95 3.21 22.21
CA PRO A 81 23.09 3.79 23.54
C PRO A 81 22.01 3.29 24.52
N GLN A 82 22.36 3.19 25.81
CA GLN A 82 21.45 2.68 26.86
C GLN A 82 20.12 3.46 26.91
N LEU A 83 20.18 4.78 26.75
CA LEU A 83 18.99 5.64 26.72
C LEU A 83 17.99 5.26 25.61
N LYS A 84 18.48 4.81 24.46
CA LYS A 84 17.67 4.43 23.29
C LYS A 84 17.07 3.03 23.42
N LYS A 85 17.57 2.18 24.33
CA LYS A 85 17.06 0.80 24.50
C LYS A 85 15.61 0.77 24.95
N LYS A 86 15.25 1.59 25.96
CA LYS A 86 13.87 1.68 26.48
C LYS A 86 12.88 2.11 25.38
N THR A 87 13.25 3.11 24.57
CA THR A 87 12.38 3.61 23.49
C THR A 87 12.28 2.62 22.32
N ILE A 88 13.35 1.90 22.00
CA ILE A 88 13.32 0.82 21.00
C ILE A 88 12.36 -0.31 21.44
N ALA A 89 12.46 -0.75 22.71
CA ALA A 89 11.61 -1.79 23.26
C ALA A 89 10.12 -1.38 23.24
N ALA A 90 9.81 -0.16 23.71
CA ALA A 90 8.44 0.39 23.66
C ALA A 90 7.89 0.43 22.22
N ARG A 91 8.70 0.87 21.26
CA ARG A 91 8.31 0.91 19.85
C ARG A 91 8.06 -0.49 19.27
N GLN A 92 8.85 -1.48 19.67
CA GLN A 92 8.64 -2.86 19.24
C GLN A 92 7.34 -3.43 19.83
N GLN A 93 7.06 -3.17 21.10
CA GLN A 93 5.82 -3.59 21.74
C GLN A 93 4.58 -3.00 21.04
N GLN A 94 4.61 -1.71 20.69
CA GLN A 94 3.51 -1.07 19.96
C GLN A 94 3.28 -1.70 18.58
N LYS A 95 4.35 -2.02 17.83
CA LYS A 95 4.22 -2.73 16.55
C LYS A 95 3.59 -4.10 16.72
N ASN A 96 4.01 -4.87 17.73
CA ASN A 96 3.46 -6.19 17.98
C ASN A 96 1.97 -6.11 18.34
N LYS A 97 1.56 -5.12 19.16
CA LYS A 97 0.16 -4.87 19.47
C LYS A 97 -0.66 -4.51 18.21
N ALA A 98 -0.12 -3.66 17.34
CA ALA A 98 -0.77 -3.28 16.09
C ALA A 98 -0.91 -4.48 15.13
N ALA A 99 0.10 -5.34 15.03
CA ALA A 99 0.04 -6.56 14.24
C ALA A 99 -1.05 -7.51 14.74
N GLN A 100 -1.10 -7.77 16.05
CA GLN A 100 -2.14 -8.59 16.68
C GLN A 100 -3.55 -8.01 16.47
N ALA A 101 -3.71 -6.69 16.57
CA ALA A 101 -4.99 -6.04 16.31
C ALA A 101 -5.42 -6.19 14.85
N SER A 102 -4.47 -6.06 13.91
CA SER A 102 -4.72 -6.26 12.47
C SER A 102 -5.11 -7.70 12.14
N GLU A 103 -4.46 -8.69 12.74
CA GLU A 103 -4.80 -10.11 12.57
C GLU A 103 -6.22 -10.39 13.07
N LYS A 104 -6.58 -9.93 14.28
CA LYS A 104 -7.93 -10.07 14.83
C LYS A 104 -8.98 -9.43 13.92
N LEU A 105 -8.71 -8.23 13.42
CA LEU A 105 -9.62 -7.54 12.49
C LEU A 105 -9.77 -8.33 11.18
N ARG A 106 -8.68 -8.86 10.64
CA ARG A 106 -8.68 -9.67 9.42
C ARG A 106 -9.53 -10.93 9.60
N GLU A 107 -9.40 -11.61 10.74
CA GLU A 107 -10.22 -12.79 11.07
C GLU A 107 -11.70 -12.46 11.19
N GLN A 108 -12.05 -11.36 11.87
CA GLN A 108 -13.43 -10.92 12.00
C GLN A 108 -14.04 -10.56 10.64
N LEU A 109 -13.28 -9.85 9.80
CA LEU A 109 -13.70 -9.48 8.46
C LEU A 109 -13.90 -10.71 7.57
N LEU A 110 -12.99 -11.68 7.61
CA LEU A 110 -13.14 -12.95 6.89
C LEU A 110 -14.40 -13.71 7.32
N LYS A 111 -14.65 -13.80 8.64
CA LYS A 111 -15.85 -14.46 9.19
C LYS A 111 -17.13 -13.77 8.70
N ASN A 112 -17.16 -12.44 8.67
CA ASN A 112 -18.31 -11.68 8.20
C ASN A 112 -18.55 -11.87 6.70
N LEU A 113 -17.49 -11.88 5.88
CA LEU A 113 -17.61 -12.13 4.44
C LEU A 113 -18.14 -13.54 4.14
N LEU A 114 -17.67 -14.56 4.87
CA LEU A 114 -18.17 -15.94 4.72
C LEU A 114 -19.65 -16.05 5.09
N LYS A 115 -20.08 -15.40 6.19
CA LYS A 115 -21.49 -15.35 6.60
C LYS A 115 -22.36 -14.66 5.54
N GLN A 116 -21.93 -13.51 5.02
CA GLN A 116 -22.66 -12.81 3.96
C GLN A 116 -22.80 -13.67 2.71
N LYS A 117 -21.73 -14.36 2.30
CA LYS A 117 -21.75 -15.25 1.13
C LYS A 117 -22.72 -16.43 1.33
N ALA A 118 -22.70 -17.06 2.49
CA ALA A 118 -23.64 -18.14 2.83
C ALA A 118 -25.10 -17.66 2.80
N VAL A 119 -25.39 -16.51 3.39
CA VAL A 119 -26.75 -15.91 3.35
C VAL A 119 -27.17 -15.62 1.92
N SER A 120 -26.30 -15.05 1.08
CA SER A 120 -26.64 -14.78 -0.33
C SER A 120 -26.93 -16.05 -1.13
N GLN A 121 -26.20 -17.15 -0.89
CA GLN A 121 -26.45 -18.42 -1.57
C GLN A 121 -27.81 -19.00 -1.21
N VAL A 122 -28.15 -19.01 0.08
CA VAL A 122 -29.49 -19.43 0.54
C VAL A 122 -30.58 -18.53 -0.03
N LEU A 123 -30.34 -17.22 -0.12
CA LEU A 123 -31.30 -16.28 -0.69
C LEU A 123 -31.56 -16.55 -2.18
N GLU A 124 -30.51 -16.87 -2.95
CA GLU A 124 -30.60 -17.26 -4.36
C GLU A 124 -31.30 -18.62 -4.54
N GLU A 125 -31.07 -19.58 -3.65
CA GLU A 125 -31.78 -20.87 -3.64
C GLU A 125 -33.28 -20.69 -3.38
N ILE A 126 -33.66 -19.84 -2.41
CA ILE A 126 -35.06 -19.50 -2.13
C ILE A 126 -35.68 -18.79 -3.34
N ARG A 127 -34.93 -17.90 -4.00
CA ARG A 127 -35.41 -17.15 -5.17
C ARG A 127 -35.57 -18.04 -6.40
N GLY A 128 -34.73 -19.07 -6.56
CA GLY A 128 -34.84 -20.08 -7.61
C GLY A 128 -36.00 -21.06 -7.42
N GLN A 129 -36.50 -21.22 -6.19
CA GLN A 129 -37.69 -22.04 -5.88
C GLN A 129 -39.02 -21.27 -6.02
N ALA A 130 -38.99 -19.94 -6.21
CA ALA A 130 -40.17 -19.18 -6.56
C ALA A 130 -40.53 -19.42 -8.04
N SER A 131 -41.50 -20.31 -8.29
CA SER A 131 -42.05 -20.60 -9.62
C SER A 131 -42.37 -19.31 -10.40
N PRO A 132 -42.09 -19.26 -11.72
CA PRO A 132 -42.33 -18.06 -12.51
C PRO A 132 -43.82 -17.74 -12.49
N LYS A 133 -44.20 -16.63 -11.86
CA LYS A 133 -45.55 -16.08 -12.01
C LYS A 133 -45.76 -15.85 -13.51
N LYS A 134 -46.65 -16.64 -14.13
CA LYS A 134 -47.12 -16.40 -15.50
C LYS A 134 -47.52 -14.93 -15.58
N LYS A 135 -46.78 -14.13 -16.36
CA LYS A 135 -47.22 -12.77 -16.70
C LYS A 135 -48.58 -12.92 -17.37
N ALA A 136 -49.61 -12.30 -16.79
CA ALA A 136 -50.89 -12.19 -17.47
C ALA A 136 -50.65 -11.49 -18.82
N PRO A 137 -51.28 -11.95 -19.92
CA PRO A 137 -51.12 -11.30 -21.23
C PRO A 137 -51.55 -9.84 -21.10
N ASP A 138 -50.70 -8.94 -21.59
CA ASP A 138 -50.90 -7.50 -21.49
C ASP A 138 -52.09 -7.12 -22.37
N MET A 139 -53.15 -6.56 -21.76
CA MET A 139 -54.44 -6.30 -22.42
C MET A 139 -54.33 -5.33 -23.62
N PHE A 140 -53.20 -4.63 -23.74
CA PHE A 140 -52.92 -3.63 -24.77
C PHE A 140 -51.94 -4.11 -25.86
N GLU A 141 -51.56 -5.39 -25.89
CA GLU A 141 -50.80 -5.93 -27.03
C GLU A 141 -51.68 -6.00 -28.28
N LEU A 142 -51.37 -5.11 -29.23
CA LEU A 142 -52.05 -5.06 -30.53
C LEU A 142 -51.70 -6.29 -31.37
N PRO A 143 -52.68 -6.94 -32.02
CA PRO A 143 -52.42 -8.06 -32.91
C PRO A 143 -51.56 -7.63 -34.11
N PRO A 144 -50.71 -8.52 -34.64
CA PRO A 144 -49.83 -8.20 -35.76
C PRO A 144 -50.65 -7.84 -37.01
N LEU A 145 -50.18 -6.82 -37.72
CA LEU A 145 -50.81 -6.36 -38.96
C LEU A 145 -50.65 -7.42 -40.06
N PRO A 146 -51.69 -7.66 -40.89
CA PRO A 146 -51.58 -8.59 -42.01
C PRO A 146 -50.55 -8.09 -43.03
N GLU A 147 -49.73 -9.01 -43.53
CA GLU A 147 -48.71 -8.72 -44.54
C GLU A 147 -49.36 -8.23 -45.83
N ALA A 148 -48.88 -7.11 -46.37
CA ALA A 148 -49.36 -6.57 -47.62
C ALA A 148 -48.95 -7.51 -48.77
N GLU A 149 -49.93 -8.14 -49.40
CA GLU A 149 -49.71 -8.90 -50.64
C GLU A 149 -49.27 -7.93 -51.75
N GLU A 150 -47.98 -7.91 -52.09
CA GLU A 150 -47.47 -7.33 -53.33
C GLU A 150 -47.98 -8.18 -54.51
N SER A 151 -49.11 -7.77 -55.11
CA SER A 151 -49.53 -8.27 -56.41
C SER A 151 -48.79 -7.53 -57.53
N ALA A 152 -48.13 -8.31 -58.38
CA ALA A 152 -47.34 -7.95 -59.57
C ALA A 152 -48.05 -7.04 -60.59
#